data_AF-A0A925BSE7-F1
#
_entry.id   AF-A0A925BSE7-F1
#
_cell.length_a   1.000
_cell.length_b   1.000
_cell.length_c   1.000
_cell.angle_alpha   90.00
_cell.angle_beta   90.00
_cell.angle_gamma   90.00
#
_symmetry.space_group_name_H-M   'P 1'
#
loop_
_entity.id
_entity.type
_entity.pdbx_description
1 polymer ?
#
loop_
_entity_poly.entity_id
_entity_poly.type
_entity_poly.pdbx_seq_one_letter_code
_entity_poly.pdbx_strand_id
1 'polypeptide(L)' 'MAFWIKLTFDRTIYIIDLDRIAAFSQTSSGRVAFGVPDESMTIVVNQQKDPDTYQIILNYIEKTTGHTFND' A
#
# COMPACT_ATOMS: atom_id res chain seq x y z
N MET A 1 13.44 8.39 1.69
CA MET A 1 14.37 7.27 1.95
C MET A 1 14.24 6.41 0.70
N ALA A 2 14.31 5.08 0.74
CA ALA A 2 13.55 4.28 -0.22
C ALA A 2 12.82 3.21 0.60
N PHE A 3 11.51 3.08 0.42
CA PHE A 3 10.70 2.20 1.25
C PHE A 3 10.07 1.12 0.37
N TRP A 4 10.81 0.04 0.23
CA TRP A 4 10.47 -1.04 -0.69
C TRP A 4 9.57 -2.07 -0.03
N ILE A 5 8.48 -2.40 -0.71
CA ILE A 5 7.63 -3.54 -0.37
C ILE A 5 7.63 -4.56 -1.50
N LYS A 6 7.44 -5.83 -1.13
CA LYS A 6 7.25 -6.93 -2.07
C LYS A 6 5.89 -7.56 -1.80
N LEU A 7 5.03 -7.61 -2.81
CA LEU A 7 3.69 -8.20 -2.68
C LEU A 7 3.33 -9.00 -3.93
N THR A 8 2.43 -9.96 -3.76
CA THR A 8 1.90 -10.75 -4.89
C THR A 8 0.47 -10.32 -5.19
N PHE A 9 0.24 -9.82 -6.40
CA PHE A 9 -1.09 -9.44 -6.87
C PHE A 9 -1.38 -10.13 -8.20
N ASP A 10 -2.53 -10.78 -8.29
CA ASP A 10 -2.99 -11.57 -9.44
C ASP A 10 -1.88 -12.46 -10.07
N ARG A 11 -1.15 -13.18 -9.20
CA ARG A 11 -0.03 -14.10 -9.53
C ARG A 11 1.25 -13.43 -10.02
N THR A 12 1.31 -12.10 -10.03
CA THR A 12 2.52 -11.35 -10.34
C THR A 12 3.14 -10.82 -9.06
N ILE A 13 4.48 -10.91 -8.96
CA ILE A 13 5.23 -10.34 -7.85
C ILE A 13 5.58 -8.90 -8.21
N TYR A 14 5.17 -7.97 -7.37
CA TYR A 14 5.50 -6.56 -7.49
C TYR A 14 6.55 -6.18 -6.45
N ILE A 15 7.51 -5.35 -6.87
CA ILE A 15 8.49 -4.69 -6.01
C ILE A 15 8.26 -3.20 -6.17
N ILE A 16 7.82 -2.54 -5.11
CA ILE A 16 7.28 -1.18 -5.18
C ILE A 16 8.00 -0.31 -4.16
N ASP A 17 8.46 0.87 -4.60
CA ASP A 17 8.96 1.92 -3.72
C ASP A 17 7.81 2.83 -3.30
N LEU A 18 7.42 2.77 -2.02
CA LEU A 18 6.33 3.58 -1.49
C LEU A 18 6.64 5.07 -1.51
N ASP A 19 7.92 5.46 -1.50
CA ASP A 19 8.34 6.87 -1.58
C ASP A 19 8.01 7.49 -2.96
N ARG A 20 7.67 6.68 -3.97
CA ARG A 20 7.28 7.14 -5.31
C ARG A 20 5.76 7.17 -5.54
N ILE A 21 4.97 6.77 -4.55
CA ILE A 21 3.51 6.71 -4.67
C ILE A 21 2.92 8.08 -4.36
N ALA A 22 2.14 8.62 -5.30
CA ALA A 22 1.57 9.96 -5.18
C ALA A 22 0.41 10.05 -4.18
N ALA A 23 -0.38 8.99 -4.03
CA ALA A 23 -1.54 8.97 -3.15
C ALA A 23 -1.91 7.54 -2.71
N PHE A 24 -2.41 7.44 -1.48
CA PHE A 24 -2.99 6.24 -0.90
C PHE A 24 -4.45 6.50 -0.53
N SER A 25 -5.28 5.47 -0.61
CA SER A 25 -6.67 5.51 -0.15
C SER A 25 -7.00 4.25 0.63
N GLN A 26 -7.88 4.36 1.62
CA GLN A 26 -8.39 3.23 2.37
C GLN A 26 -9.91 3.18 2.22
N THR A 27 -10.43 1.99 1.97
CA THR A 27 -11.88 1.75 1.96
C THR A 27 -12.34 1.34 3.36
N SER A 28 -13.59 1.62 3.70
CA SER A 28 -14.26 1.17 4.94
C SER A 28 -14.32 -0.35 5.11
N SER A 29 -13.84 -1.12 4.14
CA SER A 29 -13.76 -2.58 4.17
C SER A 29 -12.37 -3.12 4.57
N GLY A 30 -11.47 -2.27 5.05
CA GLY A 30 -10.11 -2.68 5.44
C GLY A 30 -9.19 -2.99 4.25
N ARG A 31 -9.34 -2.26 3.14
CA ARG A 31 -8.48 -2.37 1.96
C ARG A 31 -7.77 -1.06 1.69
N VAL A 32 -6.47 -1.13 1.44
CA VAL A 32 -5.66 0.02 1.01
C VAL A 32 -5.39 -0.09 -0.48
N ALA A 33 -5.60 1.00 -1.21
CA ALA A 33 -5.39 1.10 -2.64
C ALA A 33 -4.46 2.27 -2.99
N PHE A 34 -3.56 2.05 -3.94
CA PHE A 34 -2.68 3.09 -4.49
C PHE A 34 -2.40 2.85 -5.96
N GLY A 35 -2.15 3.93 -6.70
CA GLY A 35 -1.77 3.88 -8.11
C GLY A 35 -0.26 3.86 -8.28
N VAL A 36 0.24 3.09 -9.25
CA VAL A 36 1.66 3.10 -9.64
C VAL A 36 1.86 4.21 -10.70
N PRO A 37 2.88 5.07 -10.62
CA PRO A 37 3.03 6.22 -11.54
C PRO A 37 3.21 5.86 -13.02
N ASP A 38 3.84 4.72 -13.32
CA ASP A 38 4.21 4.31 -14.68
C ASP A 38 3.15 3.44 -15.38
N GLU A 39 2.16 2.93 -14.64
CA GLU A 39 1.12 2.05 -15.17
C GLU A 39 -0.24 2.51 -14.66
N SER A 40 -1.28 2.48 -15.48
CA SER A 40 -2.66 2.76 -15.06
C SER A 40 -3.25 1.65 -14.17
N MET A 41 -2.41 1.08 -13.29
CA MET A 41 -2.69 -0.05 -12.44
C MET A 41 -2.82 0.41 -10.99
N THR A 42 -3.93 0.01 -10.37
CA THR A 42 -4.18 0.22 -8.95
C THR A 42 -3.90 -1.09 -8.22
N ILE A 43 -3.03 -1.05 -7.22
CA ILE A 43 -2.74 -2.20 -6.36
C ILE A 43 -3.58 -2.08 -5.10
N VAL A 44 -4.32 -3.14 -4.79
CA VAL A 44 -5.20 -3.21 -3.62
C VAL A 44 -4.69 -4.29 -2.67
N VAL A 45 -4.22 -3.87 -1.49
CA VAL A 45 -3.78 -4.77 -0.42
C VAL A 45 -4.90 -4.91 0.60
N ASN A 46 -5.21 -6.15 0.96
CA ASN A 46 -6.30 -6.51 1.86
C ASN A 46 -5.73 -7.10 3.15
N GLN A 47 -6.11 -6.52 4.29
CA GLN A 47 -5.70 -6.96 5.62
C GLN A 47 -5.94 -8.46 5.87
N GLN A 48 -7.03 -9.03 5.38
CA GLN A 48 -7.36 -10.44 5.59
C GLN A 48 -6.49 -11.40 4.76
N LYS A 49 -6.01 -10.97 3.59
CA LYS A 49 -5.21 -11.82 2.68
C LYS A 49 -3.72 -11.67 2.91
N ASP A 50 -3.28 -10.47 3.28
CA ASP A 50 -1.87 -10.13 3.46
C ASP A 50 -1.73 -9.08 4.58
N PRO A 51 -1.91 -9.51 5.85
CA PRO A 51 -1.92 -8.60 7.00
C PRO A 51 -0.56 -7.93 7.23
N ASP A 52 0.54 -8.62 6.93
CA ASP A 52 1.90 -8.10 7.11
C ASP A 52 2.17 -6.94 6.15
N THR A 53 1.92 -7.13 4.84
CA THR A 53 2.08 -6.06 3.85
C THR A 53 1.14 -4.91 4.14
N TYR A 54 -0.09 -5.20 4.54
CA TYR A 54 -1.07 -4.19 4.93
C TYR A 54 -0.55 -3.32 6.09
N GLN A 55 -0.06 -3.93 7.16
CA GLN A 55 0.45 -3.20 8.33
C GLN A 55 1.71 -2.38 8.00
N ILE A 56 2.60 -2.92 7.16
CA ILE A 56 3.79 -2.22 6.69
C ILE A 56 3.39 -0.91 5.98
N ILE A 57 2.38 -0.95 5.12
CA ILE A 57 1.89 0.24 4.40
C ILE A 57 1.28 1.25 5.38
N LEU A 58 0.47 0.80 6.34
CA LEU A 58 -0.12 1.72 7.34
C LEU A 58 0.95 2.43 8.18
N ASN A 59 1.94 1.68 8.67
CA ASN A 59 3.04 2.24 9.46
C ASN A 59 3.85 3.26 8.65
N TYR A 60 4.05 3.00 7.35
CA TYR A 60 4.74 3.92 6.45
C TYR A 60 3.97 5.24 6.30
N ILE A 61 2.65 5.17 6.11
CA ILE A 61 1.80 6.36 5.95
C ILE A 61 1.80 7.20 7.22
N GLU A 62 1.61 6.57 8.39
CA GLU A 62 1.66 7.27 9.68
C GLU A 62 3.02 7.94 9.90
N LYS A 63 4.12 7.21 9.67
CA LYS A 63 5.47 7.74 9.85
C LYS A 63 5.79 8.93 8.93
N THR A 64 5.26 8.93 7.72
CA THR A 64 5.61 9.92 6.69
C THR A 64 4.67 11.14 6.71
N THR A 65 3.40 10.93 7.03
CA THR A 65 2.37 11.96 6.93
C THR A 65 1.77 12.37 8.28
N GLY A 66 1.98 11.58 9.34
CA GLY A 66 1.29 11.73 10.62
C GLY A 66 -0.18 11.31 10.59
N HIS A 67 -0.70 10.85 9.45
CA HIS A 67 -2.09 10.44 9.31
C HIS A 67 -2.25 8.96 9.70
N THR A 68 -3.20 8.69 10.60
CA THR A 68 -3.61 7.34 10.97
C THR A 68 -4.94 6.99 10.33
N PHE A 69 -5.02 5.79 9.79
CA PHE A 69 -6.25 5.20 9.31
C PHE A 69 -6.90 4.42 10.46
N ASN A 70 -7.91 5.02 11.09
CA ASN A 70 -8.71 4.36 12.13
C ASN A 70 -9.95 3.72 11.49
N ASP A 71 -10.26 2.48 11.89
CA ASP A 71 -11.56 1.83 11.64
C ASP A 71 -12.72 2.57 12.34
#